data_AF-A0A958WMN0-F1
#
_entry.id   AF-A0A958WMN0-F1
#
_cell.length_a   1.000
_cell.length_b   1.000
_cell.length_c   1.000
_cell.angle_alpha   90.00
_cell.angle_beta   90.00
_cell.angle_gamma   90.00
#
_symmetry.space_group_name_H-M   'P 1'
#
loop_
_entity.id
_entity.type
_entity.pdbx_description
1 polymer ?
#
loop_
_entity_poly.entity_id
_entity_poly.type
_entity_poly.pdbx_seq_one_letter_code
_entity_poly.pdbx_strand_id
1 'polypeptide(L)' 'MTKTFTHHDLIRFIYNEITNEEHYAIELALLCDNELMEDFKKLKSTVAALDELSCEPSESTVEAILNYSKSTNLHAAK' A
#
# COMPACT_ATOMS: atom_id res chain seq x y z
N MET A 1 9.54 -29.31 7.64
CA MET A 1 10.12 -27.99 7.93
C MET A 1 9.00 -27.09 8.38
N THR A 2 9.11 -26.45 9.55
CA THR A 2 8.24 -25.34 9.94
C THR A 2 8.61 -24.13 9.08
N LYS A 3 7.75 -23.75 8.13
CA LYS A 3 7.92 -22.52 7.36
C LYS A 3 7.49 -21.38 8.25
N THR A 4 8.44 -20.58 8.73
CA THR A 4 8.16 -19.37 9.51
C THR A 4 7.91 -18.21 8.55
N PHE A 5 6.75 -17.57 8.64
CA PHE A 5 6.44 -16.36 7.90
C PHE A 5 6.89 -15.13 8.67
N THR A 6 7.39 -14.14 7.96
CA THR A 6 7.90 -12.89 8.53
C THR A 6 6.88 -11.77 8.37
N HIS A 7 7.12 -10.65 9.06
CA HIS A 7 6.33 -9.43 8.88
C HIS A 7 6.35 -8.92 7.43
N HIS A 8 7.48 -9.09 6.73
CA HIS A 8 7.58 -8.72 5.31
C HIS A 8 6.66 -9.58 4.43
N ASP A 9 6.54 -10.87 4.72
CA ASP A 9 5.63 -11.77 4.01
C ASP A 9 4.17 -11.38 4.23
N LEU A 10 3.80 -10.97 5.45
CA LEU A 10 2.46 -10.46 5.75
C LEU A 10 2.14 -9.15 5.02
N ILE A 11 3.11 -8.24 4.88
CA ILE A 11 2.93 -7.00 4.10
C ILE A 11 2.66 -7.33 2.63
N ARG A 12 3.50 -8.18 2.02
CA ARG A 12 3.29 -8.64 0.63
C ARG A 12 1.93 -9.34 0.48
N PHE A 13 1.53 -10.13 1.47
CA PHE A 13 0.21 -10.77 1.50
C PHE A 13 -0.93 -9.74 1.52
N ILE A 14 -0.84 -8.68 2.34
CA ILE A 14 -1.86 -7.62 2.40
C ILE A 14 -2.02 -6.89 1.07
N TYR A 15 -0.91 -6.60 0.38
CA TYR A 15 -0.92 -5.95 -0.93
C TYR A 15 -1.10 -6.92 -2.12
N ASN A 16 -1.34 -8.20 -1.85
CA ASN A 16 -1.50 -9.24 -2.87
C ASN A 16 -0.28 -9.39 -3.82
N GLU A 17 0.93 -9.18 -3.29
CA GLU A 17 2.22 -9.23 -3.98
C GLU A 17 2.94 -10.59 -3.82
N ILE A 18 2.15 -11.66 -3.83
CA ILE A 18 2.61 -13.03 -3.61
C ILE A 18 2.01 -13.99 -4.64
N THR A 19 2.63 -15.15 -4.78
CA THR A 19 2.10 -16.25 -5.60
C THR A 19 0.88 -16.90 -4.95
N ASN A 20 0.07 -17.64 -5.73
CA ASN A 20 -1.08 -18.37 -5.20
C ASN A 20 -0.66 -19.43 -4.16
N GLU A 21 0.48 -20.07 -4.38
CA GLU A 21 1.06 -21.06 -3.47
C GLU A 21 1.49 -20.42 -2.14
N GLU A 22 2.10 -19.23 -2.19
CA GLU A 22 2.43 -18.45 -0.99
C GLU A 22 1.17 -17.99 -0.26
N HIS A 23 0.15 -17.54 -1.00
CA HIS A 23 -1.12 -17.09 -0.42
C HIS A 23 -1.78 -18.18 0.41
N TYR A 24 -1.94 -19.37 -0.18
CA TYR A 24 -2.52 -20.51 0.51
C TYR A 24 -1.69 -20.94 1.73
N ALA A 25 -0.36 -20.93 1.60
CA ALA A 25 0.52 -21.30 2.72
C ALA A 25 0.45 -20.30 3.89
N ILE A 26 0.30 -19.01 3.60
CA ILE A 26 0.12 -17.96 4.62
C ILE A 26 -1.25 -18.08 5.28
N GLU A 27 -2.33 -18.31 4.52
CA GLU A 27 -3.66 -18.55 5.08
C GLU A 27 -3.67 -19.71 6.09
N LEU A 28 -3.03 -20.82 5.73
CA LEU A 28 -2.89 -21.96 6.64
C LEU A 28 -2.08 -21.62 7.91
N ALA A 29 -1.01 -20.85 7.79
CA ALA A 29 -0.22 -20.44 8.94
C ALA A 29 -1.01 -19.52 9.87
N LEU A 30 -1.77 -18.56 9.31
CA LEU A 30 -2.63 -17.67 10.07
C LEU A 30 -3.69 -18.42 10.89
N LEU A 31 -4.16 -19.59 10.44
CA LEU A 31 -5.11 -20.42 11.20
C LEU A 31 -4.48 -21.16 12.39
N CYS A 32 -3.18 -21.44 12.32
CA CYS A 32 -2.47 -22.28 13.28
C CYS A 32 -1.57 -21.49 14.25
N ASP A 33 -1.21 -20.27 13.88
CA ASP A 33 -0.29 -19.41 14.62
C ASP A 33 -1.01 -18.13 15.08
N ASN A 34 -1.36 -18.09 16.36
CA ASN A 34 -2.07 -16.95 16.96
C ASN A 34 -1.21 -15.67 16.99
N GLU A 35 0.11 -15.79 17.15
CA GLU A 35 1.00 -14.63 17.19
C GLU A 35 1.06 -13.98 15.80
N LEU A 36 1.22 -14.82 14.76
CA LEU A 36 1.20 -14.39 13.37
C LEU A 36 -0.15 -13.73 12.99
N MET A 37 -1.27 -14.29 13.45
CA MET A 37 -2.59 -13.73 13.24
C MET A 37 -2.76 -12.34 13.89
N GLU A 38 -2.26 -12.15 15.11
CA GLU A 38 -2.32 -10.85 15.77
C GLU A 38 -1.46 -9.81 15.05
N ASP A 39 -0.28 -10.19 14.57
CA ASP A 39 0.57 -9.28 13.79
C ASP A 39 -0.04 -8.93 12.43
N PHE A 40 -0.69 -9.89 11.77
CA PHE A 40 -1.46 -9.64 10.55
C PHE A 40 -2.59 -8.65 10.79
N LYS A 41 -3.37 -8.79 11.88
CA LYS A 41 -4.45 -7.85 12.22
C LYS A 41 -3.92 -6.43 12.47
N LYS A 42 -2.82 -6.29 13.22
CA LYS A 42 -2.18 -4.99 13.47
C LYS A 42 -1.77 -4.33 12.16
N LEU A 43 -1.06 -5.05 11.30
CA LEU A 43 -0.63 -4.57 9.99
C LEU A 43 -1.82 -4.13 9.13
N LYS A 44 -2.85 -4.97 9.03
CA LYS A 44 -4.05 -4.67 8.24
C LYS A 44 -4.77 -3.42 8.75
N SER A 45 -4.84 -3.24 10.06
CA SER A 45 -5.38 -2.03 10.69
C SER A 45 -4.54 -0.79 10.35
N THR A 46 -3.21 -0.90 10.40
CA THR A 46 -2.31 0.19 9.99
C THR A 46 -2.50 0.57 8.53
N VAL A 47 -2.58 -0.39 7.62
CA VAL A 47 -2.83 -0.12 6.20
C VAL A 47 -4.18 0.58 6.00
N ALA A 48 -5.25 0.09 6.63
CA ALA A 48 -6.56 0.72 6.54
C ALA A 48 -6.55 2.17 7.05
N ALA A 49 -5.85 2.43 8.18
CA ALA A 49 -5.70 3.78 8.71
C ALA A 49 -4.90 4.71 7.78
N LEU A 50 -3.93 4.18 7.02
CA LEU A 50 -3.19 4.94 6.02
C LEU A 50 -4.05 5.25 4.79
N ASP A 51 -4.90 4.32 4.37
CA ASP A 51 -5.82 4.52 3.23
C ASP A 51 -6.90 5.57 3.54
N GLU A 52 -7.24 5.76 4.81
CA GLU A 52 -8.15 6.83 5.26
C GLU A 52 -7.51 8.23 5.20
N LEU A 53 -6.18 8.33 5.14
CA LEU A 53 -5.49 9.62 5.06
C LEU A 53 -5.70 10.25 3.69
N SER A 54 -6.63 11.20 3.60
CA SER A 54 -6.73 12.09 2.45
C SER A 54 -5.63 13.17 2.53
N CYS A 55 -4.59 13.00 1.74
CA CYS A 55 -3.54 14.00 1.57
C CYS A 55 -3.83 14.83 0.32
N GLU A 56 -4.15 16.11 0.52
CA GLU A 56 -4.28 17.06 -0.59
C GLU A 56 -3.00 17.89 -0.76
N PRO A 57 -2.58 18.19 -2.00
CA PRO A 57 -1.49 19.11 -2.23
C PRO A 57 -1.85 20.52 -1.73
N SER A 58 -0.84 21.33 -1.38
CA SER A 58 -1.09 22.73 -1.06
C SER A 58 -1.67 23.49 -2.26
N GLU A 59 -2.53 24.47 -2.00
CA GLU A 59 -3.08 25.35 -3.05
C GLU A 59 -1.99 25.95 -3.94
N SER A 60 -0.86 26.36 -3.33
CA SER A 60 0.29 26.91 -4.04
C SER A 60 0.90 25.94 -5.06
N THR A 61 0.93 24.64 -4.74
CA THR A 61 1.44 23.61 -5.64
C THR A 61 0.47 23.39 -6.80
N VAL A 62 -0.83 23.33 -6.50
CA VAL A 62 -1.89 23.21 -7.51
C VAL A 62 -1.83 24.39 -8.48
N GLU A 63 -1.72 25.60 -7.96
CA GLU A 63 -1.64 26.82 -8.77
C GLU A 63 -0.38 26.85 -9.64
N ALA A 64 0.78 26.46 -9.09
CA ALA A 64 2.03 26.37 -9.86
C ALA A 64 1.91 25.42 -11.06
N ILE A 65 1.31 24.23 -10.86
CA ILE A 65 1.07 23.24 -11.92
C ILE A 65 0.11 23.79 -12.97
N LEU A 66 -1.01 24.40 -12.54
CA LEU A 66 -2.00 24.99 -13.46
C LEU A 66 -1.40 26.12 -14.29
N ASN A 67 -0.58 26.98 -13.69
CA ASN A 67 0.06 28.09 -14.39
C ASN A 67 1.10 27.60 -15.40
N TYR A 68 1.88 26.58 -15.05
CA TYR A 68 2.81 25.95 -15.98
C TYR A 68 2.08 25.30 -17.18
N SER A 69 0.99 24.58 -16.95
CA SER A 69 0.21 23.94 -18.02
C SER A 69 -0.41 24.95 -19.01
N LYS A 70 -0.81 26.13 -18.51
CA LYS A 70 -1.31 27.22 -19.36
C LYS A 70 -0.20 27.86 -20.21
N SER A 71 1.01 28.00 -19.66
CA SER A 71 2.13 28.63 -20.37
C SER A 71 2.74 27.73 -21.44
N THR A 72 2.74 26.40 -21.25
CA THR A 72 3.19 25.44 -22.27
C THR A 72 2.29 25.42 -23.50
N ASN A 73 0.96 25.52 -23.33
CA ASN A 73 0.03 25.73 -24.45
C ASN A 73 0.32 27.02 -25.24
N LEU A 74 0.72 28.08 -24.53
CA LEU A 74 1.09 29.36 -25.15
C LEU A 74 2.40 29.27 -25.95
N HIS A 75 3.33 28.39 -25.52
CA HIS A 75 4.59 28.15 -26.22
C HIS A 75 4.47 27.18 -27.41
N ALA A 76 3.54 26.23 -27.38
CA ALA A 76 3.29 25.32 -28.49
C ALA A 76 2.52 25.97 -29.66
N ALA A 77 1.86 27.12 -29.43
CA ALA A 77 1.10 27.86 -30.43
C ALA A 77 1.90 28.98 -31.14
N LYS A 78 3.23 29.01 -30.99
CA LYS A 78 4.15 29.96 -31.62
C LYS A 78 5.10 29.23 -32.57
#